data_AF-A0A179GRD2-F1
#
_entry.id   AF-A0A179GRD2-F1
#
_cell.length_a   1.000
_cell.length_b   1.000
_cell.length_c   1.000
_cell.angle_alpha   90.00
_cell.angle_beta   90.00
_cell.angle_gamma   90.00
#
_symmetry.space_group_name_H-M   'P 1'
#
loop_
_entity.id
_entity.type
_entity.pdbx_description
1 polymer ?
#
loop_
_entity_poly.entity_id
_entity_poly.type
_entity_poly.pdbx_seq_one_letter_code
_entity_poly.pdbx_strand_id
1 'polypeptide(L)'
;MKGCTTVQFLAPKTASWRPEEDDEDFERRGDFHLSGLTDHLRRRDARLGSVFPPRHGCRAPEAENYLWWPGQAGAAAMPFHPYCLEVYKRASLLRWGAVDIQALMAWFRLDGNPLHFMEQFPRHEAVHGGRQKQWRHIAGDEWLAANPCFVPDLEPILSSVQTRCSARLGMQSVENDEPRVADCFAPLPTELRMGILSHLSGRDVASTCLASRAFRRLPQTFFRKLLLRDMPWLWEAWCPLPLSFWATTTRSELETRHESWDRQQRDIEEWQIPVLEEEGDQNGGNKAAIAALRTRLAAIEEEKAEFHRSKGTCLLPMDETDWLRLYVEMARRCDSLKGIRNRARVWADCEHILARIEIHRAEGRTGSEGVVDPDEICRAFFRAYPELARPIVPRIG
;
A
#
# COMPACT_ATOMS: atom_id res chain seq x y z
N MET A 1 -7.62 14.92 -4.73
CA MET A 1 -6.41 14.07 -4.66
C MET A 1 -6.70 12.78 -5.40
N LYS A 2 -5.76 12.29 -6.22
CA LYS A 2 -6.02 11.12 -7.08
C LYS A 2 -6.28 9.86 -6.23
N GLY A 3 -7.42 9.21 -6.47
CA GLY A 3 -7.77 7.91 -5.88
C GLY A 3 -8.08 7.90 -4.38
N CYS A 4 -8.15 9.04 -3.69
CA CYS A 4 -8.30 9.10 -2.24
C CYS A 4 -9.65 8.58 -1.68
N THR A 5 -10.57 8.23 -2.57
CA THR A 5 -11.88 7.66 -2.23
C THR A 5 -12.04 6.24 -2.79
N THR A 6 -11.08 5.79 -3.60
CA THR A 6 -11.07 4.46 -4.22
C THR A 6 -10.84 3.37 -3.17
N VAL A 7 -11.78 2.44 -3.13
CA VAL A 7 -11.81 1.31 -2.21
C VAL A 7 -11.83 0.00 -3.00
N GLN A 8 -11.18 -0.99 -2.42
CA GLN A 8 -11.16 -2.37 -2.84
C GLN A 8 -11.42 -3.24 -1.61
N PHE A 9 -11.79 -4.49 -1.86
CA PHE A 9 -12.15 -5.43 -0.83
C PHE A 9 -11.34 -6.70 -0.97
N LEU A 10 -10.94 -7.26 0.16
CA LEU A 10 -10.32 -8.58 0.22
C LEU A 10 -11.42 -9.56 0.65
N ALA A 11 -11.84 -10.39 -0.28
CA ALA A 11 -12.99 -11.26 -0.14
C ALA A 11 -12.53 -12.72 0.01
N PRO A 12 -13.23 -13.54 0.82
CA PRO A 12 -12.98 -14.98 0.87
C PRO A 12 -13.31 -15.64 -0.46
N LYS A 13 -12.47 -16.59 -0.87
CA LYS A 13 -12.74 -17.42 -2.04
C LYS A 13 -13.99 -18.27 -1.83
N THR A 14 -14.78 -18.37 -2.88
CA THR A 14 -15.93 -19.27 -2.93
C THR A 14 -15.53 -20.60 -3.55
N ALA A 15 -16.37 -21.63 -3.40
CA ALA A 15 -16.14 -22.93 -4.05
C ALA A 15 -16.10 -22.83 -5.59
N SER A 16 -16.69 -21.78 -6.16
CA SER A 16 -16.68 -21.49 -7.60
C SER A 16 -15.49 -20.63 -8.06
N TRP A 17 -14.58 -20.26 -7.15
CA TRP A 17 -13.42 -19.43 -7.49
C TRP A 17 -12.54 -20.12 -8.53
N ARG A 18 -12.05 -19.35 -9.51
CA ARG A 18 -11.10 -19.80 -10.54
C ARG A 18 -10.03 -18.74 -10.72
N PRO A 19 -8.76 -19.12 -10.94
CA PRO A 19 -7.72 -18.14 -11.20
C PRO A 19 -8.03 -17.28 -12.44
N GLU A 20 -7.84 -15.98 -12.33
CA GLU A 20 -7.89 -15.01 -13.43
C GLU A 20 -6.44 -14.58 -13.81
N GLU A 21 -6.25 -13.97 -14.98
CA GLU A 21 -4.91 -13.59 -15.45
C GLU A 21 -4.29 -12.44 -14.64
N ASP A 22 -5.14 -11.55 -14.13
CA ASP A 22 -4.76 -10.38 -13.34
C ASP A 22 -4.59 -10.68 -11.83
N ASP A 23 -4.77 -11.94 -11.41
CA ASP A 23 -4.56 -12.36 -10.01
C ASP A 23 -3.10 -12.20 -9.57
N GLU A 24 -2.91 -11.55 -8.43
CA GLU A 24 -1.62 -11.50 -7.75
C GLU A 24 -1.24 -12.86 -7.14
N ASP A 25 0.05 -13.06 -6.84
CA ASP A 25 0.58 -14.34 -6.33
C ASP A 25 -0.14 -14.83 -5.06
N PHE A 26 -0.50 -13.89 -4.15
CA PHE A 26 -1.21 -14.23 -2.93
C PHE A 26 -2.67 -14.66 -3.20
N GLU A 27 -3.29 -14.13 -4.26
CA GLU A 27 -4.65 -14.51 -4.66
C GLU A 27 -4.64 -15.93 -5.21
N ARG A 28 -3.60 -16.32 -5.96
CA ARG A 28 -3.52 -17.68 -6.52
C ARG A 28 -3.33 -18.74 -5.44
N ARG A 29 -2.50 -18.46 -4.44
CA ARG A 29 -2.09 -19.44 -3.41
C ARG A 29 -2.91 -19.40 -2.12
N GLY A 30 -3.55 -18.27 -1.81
CA GLY A 30 -4.29 -18.06 -0.58
C GLY A 30 -5.78 -18.38 -0.67
N ASP A 31 -6.50 -18.05 0.39
CA ASP A 31 -7.96 -18.27 0.54
C ASP A 31 -8.76 -17.00 0.25
N PHE A 32 -8.09 -15.93 -0.16
CA PHE A 32 -8.68 -14.63 -0.39
C PHE A 32 -8.29 -14.10 -1.77
N HIS A 33 -9.17 -13.26 -2.33
CA HIS A 33 -8.93 -12.57 -3.58
C HIS A 33 -9.37 -11.10 -3.46
N LEU A 34 -8.84 -10.25 -4.32
CA LEU A 34 -9.24 -8.87 -4.46
C LEU A 34 -10.55 -8.78 -5.26
N SER A 35 -11.43 -7.87 -4.84
CA SER A 35 -12.54 -7.42 -5.68
C SER A 35 -12.06 -6.44 -6.76
N GLY A 36 -12.98 -6.03 -7.63
CA GLY A 36 -12.81 -4.78 -8.39
C GLY A 36 -12.81 -3.54 -7.50
N LEU A 37 -12.76 -2.36 -8.15
CA LEU A 37 -12.71 -1.07 -7.48
C LEU A 37 -14.10 -0.43 -7.34
N THR A 38 -14.22 0.44 -6.35
CA THR A 38 -15.30 1.44 -6.25
C THR A 38 -14.72 2.76 -5.78
N ASP A 39 -15.17 3.89 -6.33
CA ASP A 39 -14.62 5.20 -5.94
C ASP A 39 -15.29 5.79 -4.72
N HIS A 40 -16.45 5.30 -4.28
CA HIS A 40 -17.13 5.83 -3.12
C HIS A 40 -17.81 4.72 -2.32
N LEU A 41 -17.46 4.62 -1.04
CA LEU A 41 -18.26 3.87 -0.08
C LEU A 41 -19.53 4.65 0.23
N ARG A 42 -20.68 4.02 -0.01
CA ARG A 42 -21.95 4.54 0.47
C ARG A 42 -22.03 4.36 1.98
N ARG A 43 -22.93 5.11 2.63
CA ARG A 43 -23.21 4.90 4.05
C ARG A 43 -23.61 3.43 4.29
N ARG A 44 -23.32 2.91 5.48
CA ARG A 44 -23.61 1.52 5.88
C ARG A 44 -25.08 1.10 5.67
N ASP A 45 -26.02 2.03 5.82
CA ASP A 45 -27.46 1.83 5.63
C ASP A 45 -27.88 1.78 4.15
N ALA A 46 -27.00 2.17 3.24
CA ALA A 46 -27.18 2.01 1.80
C ALA A 46 -26.47 0.74 1.32
N ARG A 47 -27.13 -0.02 0.42
CA ARG A 47 -26.45 -1.10 -0.31
C ARG A 47 -25.19 -0.52 -0.95
N LEU A 48 -24.05 -1.22 -0.77
CA LEU A 48 -22.81 -0.89 -1.45
C LEU A 48 -23.11 -0.80 -2.96
N GLY A 49 -22.50 0.16 -3.66
CA GLY A 49 -22.49 0.12 -5.12
C GLY A 49 -21.81 -1.16 -5.61
N SER A 50 -21.96 -1.48 -6.90
CA SER A 50 -21.16 -2.56 -7.48
C SER A 50 -19.67 -2.23 -7.42
N VAL A 51 -18.81 -3.21 -7.69
CA VAL A 51 -17.38 -2.99 -8.01
C VAL A 51 -17.14 -3.13 -9.52
N PHE A 52 -16.06 -2.54 -10.02
CA PHE A 52 -15.66 -2.66 -11.42
C PHE A 52 -14.13 -2.84 -11.58
N PRO A 53 -13.70 -3.74 -12.48
CA PRO A 53 -14.50 -4.83 -13.04
C PRO A 53 -14.92 -5.81 -11.92
N PRO A 54 -16.07 -6.48 -12.02
CA PRO A 54 -16.38 -7.56 -11.09
C PRO A 54 -15.41 -8.72 -11.32
N ARG A 55 -14.71 -9.14 -10.27
CA ARG A 55 -13.71 -10.23 -10.31
C ARG A 55 -14.24 -11.45 -9.60
N HIS A 56 -13.95 -12.65 -10.11
CA HIS A 56 -14.31 -13.91 -9.45
C HIS A 56 -15.81 -14.04 -9.12
N GLY A 57 -16.68 -13.44 -9.94
CA GLY A 57 -18.13 -13.36 -9.71
C GLY A 57 -18.56 -12.39 -8.61
N CYS A 58 -17.63 -11.68 -7.97
CA CYS A 58 -17.90 -10.73 -6.90
C CYS A 58 -18.31 -9.36 -7.47
N ARG A 59 -19.62 -9.12 -7.55
CA ARG A 59 -20.19 -7.83 -8.02
C ARG A 59 -20.42 -6.81 -6.91
N ALA A 60 -20.73 -7.27 -5.70
CA ALA A 60 -21.04 -6.44 -4.55
C ALA A 60 -20.53 -7.14 -3.28
N PRO A 61 -19.28 -6.88 -2.86
CA PRO A 61 -18.70 -7.50 -1.67
C PRO A 61 -19.50 -7.16 -0.41
N GLU A 62 -19.68 -8.13 0.48
CA GLU A 62 -20.23 -7.90 1.82
C GLU A 62 -19.18 -7.25 2.71
N ALA A 63 -19.04 -5.94 2.60
CA ALA A 63 -17.98 -5.21 3.29
C ALA A 63 -18.47 -4.51 4.56
N GLU A 64 -17.74 -4.69 5.65
CA GLU A 64 -17.92 -3.98 6.90
C GLU A 64 -16.54 -3.65 7.50
N ASN A 65 -16.45 -2.52 8.22
CA ASN A 65 -15.20 -2.15 8.91
C ASN A 65 -14.91 -3.05 10.12
N TYR A 66 -15.92 -3.76 10.61
CA TYR A 66 -15.88 -4.70 11.74
C TYR A 66 -17.12 -5.60 11.69
N LEU A 67 -17.01 -6.77 12.31
CA LEU A 67 -17.97 -7.86 12.22
C LEU A 67 -19.17 -7.62 13.16
N TRP A 68 -20.36 -7.52 12.57
CA TRP A 68 -21.60 -7.21 13.31
C TRP A 68 -22.53 -8.41 13.49
N TRP A 69 -22.51 -9.34 12.54
CA TRP A 69 -23.53 -10.36 12.44
C TRP A 69 -22.89 -11.74 12.51
N PRO A 70 -23.11 -12.46 13.62
CA PRO A 70 -22.91 -13.89 13.65
C PRO A 70 -23.63 -14.57 12.48
N GLY A 71 -22.93 -15.44 11.76
CA GLY A 71 -23.40 -16.16 10.57
C GLY A 71 -23.03 -15.49 9.24
N GLN A 72 -22.53 -14.25 9.25
CA GLN A 72 -22.02 -13.55 8.07
C GLN A 72 -20.54 -13.17 8.22
N ALA A 73 -19.95 -13.40 9.39
CA ALA A 73 -18.60 -12.94 9.67
C ALA A 73 -17.54 -13.69 8.83
N GLY A 74 -17.81 -14.95 8.47
CA GLY A 74 -17.01 -15.72 7.53
C GLY A 74 -16.98 -15.15 6.11
N ALA A 75 -18.11 -14.61 5.65
CA ALA A 75 -18.29 -14.07 4.30
C ALA A 75 -17.87 -12.59 4.18
N ALA A 76 -17.66 -11.90 5.30
CA ALA A 76 -17.31 -10.49 5.32
C ALA A 76 -15.98 -10.21 4.60
N ALA A 77 -16.03 -9.28 3.66
CA ALA A 77 -14.86 -8.77 2.94
C ALA A 77 -14.29 -7.56 3.69
N MET A 78 -12.96 -7.50 3.81
CA MET A 78 -12.29 -6.39 4.48
C MET A 78 -12.16 -5.20 3.51
N PRO A 79 -12.72 -4.01 3.82
CA PRO A 79 -12.55 -2.81 3.01
C PRO A 79 -11.19 -2.14 3.26
N PHE A 80 -10.53 -1.70 2.20
CA PHE A 80 -9.34 -0.86 2.28
C PHE A 80 -9.16 -0.02 1.02
N HIS A 81 -8.33 1.01 1.10
CA HIS A 81 -7.83 1.64 -0.10
C HIS A 81 -6.72 0.78 -0.72
N PRO A 82 -6.67 0.56 -2.04
CA PRO A 82 -5.61 -0.20 -2.70
C PRO A 82 -4.19 0.23 -2.30
N TYR A 83 -3.96 1.54 -2.15
CA TYR A 83 -2.67 2.07 -1.71
C TYR A 83 -2.34 1.76 -0.24
N CYS A 84 -3.33 1.55 0.64
CA CYS A 84 -3.08 1.09 2.01
C CYS A 84 -2.61 -0.37 2.02
N LEU A 85 -3.15 -1.21 1.12
CA LEU A 85 -2.66 -2.57 0.95
C LEU A 85 -1.21 -2.59 0.49
N GLU A 86 -0.82 -1.70 -0.43
CA GLU A 86 0.58 -1.55 -0.86
C GLU A 86 1.54 -1.18 0.28
N VAL A 87 1.10 -0.37 1.25
CA VAL A 87 1.88 -0.09 2.47
C VAL A 87 1.97 -1.36 3.33
N TYR A 88 0.87 -2.08 3.54
CA TYR A 88 0.86 -3.34 4.30
C TYR A 88 1.77 -4.39 3.69
N LYS A 89 1.72 -4.60 2.36
CA LYS A 89 2.59 -5.56 1.66
C LYS A 89 4.06 -5.31 1.99
N ARG A 90 4.47 -4.04 2.01
CA ARG A 90 5.85 -3.63 2.32
C ARG A 90 6.17 -3.79 3.80
N ALA A 91 5.28 -3.39 4.70
CA ALA A 91 5.47 -3.61 6.14
C ALA A 91 5.60 -5.11 6.46
N SER A 92 4.72 -5.96 5.91
CA SER A 92 4.77 -7.42 6.03
C SER A 92 6.07 -7.98 5.47
N LEU A 93 6.50 -7.53 4.28
CA LEU A 93 7.74 -7.96 3.66
C LEU A 93 8.97 -7.58 4.52
N LEU A 94 8.99 -6.39 5.10
CA LEU A 94 10.08 -5.96 5.98
C LEU A 94 10.12 -6.77 7.28
N ARG A 95 8.95 -7.03 7.87
CA ARG A 95 8.81 -7.70 9.16
C ARG A 95 9.07 -9.20 9.09
N TRP A 96 8.55 -9.88 8.06
CA TRP A 96 8.52 -11.35 7.97
C TRP A 96 9.18 -11.91 6.71
N GLY A 97 9.68 -11.07 5.80
CA GLY A 97 10.26 -11.53 4.53
C GLY A 97 9.23 -12.02 3.52
N ALA A 98 7.94 -11.90 3.81
CA ALA A 98 6.85 -12.32 2.93
C ALA A 98 5.63 -11.40 3.07
N VAL A 99 4.85 -11.30 2.01
CA VAL A 99 3.53 -10.65 2.02
C VAL A 99 2.50 -11.66 2.52
N ASP A 100 2.02 -11.49 3.75
CA ASP A 100 1.09 -12.42 4.37
C ASP A 100 -0.32 -11.82 4.46
N ILE A 101 -1.12 -12.09 3.43
CA ILE A 101 -2.52 -11.64 3.32
C ILE A 101 -3.46 -12.51 4.17
N GLN A 102 -3.08 -13.77 4.40
CA GLN A 102 -3.84 -14.67 5.27
C GLN A 102 -3.84 -14.16 6.71
N ALA A 103 -2.67 -13.77 7.20
CA ALA A 103 -2.49 -13.15 8.50
C ALA A 103 -3.29 -11.85 8.65
N LEU A 104 -3.32 -11.01 7.60
CA LEU A 104 -4.11 -9.78 7.59
C LEU A 104 -5.61 -10.06 7.81
N MET A 105 -6.16 -11.03 7.07
CA MET A 105 -7.57 -11.40 7.24
C MET A 105 -7.86 -12.11 8.56
N ALA A 106 -6.92 -12.91 9.05
CA ALA A 106 -7.04 -13.52 10.37
C ALA A 106 -7.12 -12.45 11.47
N TRP A 107 -6.26 -11.41 11.41
CA TRP A 107 -6.36 -10.26 12.29
C TRP A 107 -7.69 -9.52 12.15
N PHE A 108 -8.13 -9.23 10.92
CA PHE A 108 -9.42 -8.57 10.69
C PHE A 108 -10.58 -9.37 11.30
N ARG A 109 -10.53 -10.70 11.25
CA ARG A 109 -11.54 -11.58 11.84
C ARG A 109 -11.46 -11.67 13.37
N LEU A 110 -10.27 -11.57 13.95
CA LEU A 110 -10.05 -11.64 15.40
C LEU A 110 -10.34 -10.31 16.10
N ASP A 111 -9.93 -9.21 15.50
CA ASP A 111 -9.93 -7.87 16.09
C ASP A 111 -10.94 -6.92 15.43
N GLY A 112 -11.65 -7.37 14.40
CA GLY A 112 -12.68 -6.62 13.71
C GLY A 112 -13.95 -6.51 14.55
N ASN A 113 -13.89 -5.80 15.67
CA ASN A 113 -15.04 -5.52 16.53
C ASN A 113 -15.24 -3.99 16.73
N PRO A 114 -16.44 -3.53 17.12
CA PRO A 114 -16.75 -2.11 17.28
C PRO A 114 -15.80 -1.38 18.23
N LEU A 115 -15.46 -1.95 19.38
CA LEU A 115 -14.62 -1.29 20.39
C LEU A 115 -13.20 -1.09 19.87
N HIS A 116 -12.62 -2.14 19.29
CA HIS A 116 -11.28 -2.06 18.74
C HIS A 116 -11.20 -1.03 17.61
N PHE A 117 -12.15 -1.07 16.66
CA PHE A 117 -12.17 -0.12 15.55
C PHE A 117 -12.50 1.33 15.97
N MET A 118 -13.33 1.53 17.01
CA MET A 118 -13.78 2.86 17.43
C MET A 118 -12.83 3.54 18.41
N GLU A 119 -12.25 2.78 19.34
CA GLU A 119 -11.62 3.33 20.53
C GLU A 119 -10.19 2.83 20.74
N GLN A 120 -9.91 1.55 20.50
CA GLN A 120 -8.63 0.96 20.91
C GLN A 120 -7.55 0.99 19.82
N PHE A 121 -7.93 1.02 18.54
CA PHE A 121 -6.96 1.09 17.45
C PHE A 121 -6.24 2.46 17.50
N PRO A 122 -4.90 2.49 17.58
CA PRO A 122 -4.13 3.71 17.86
C PRO A 122 -3.99 4.59 16.61
N ARG A 123 -5.10 5.16 16.13
CA ARG A 123 -5.10 6.05 14.97
C ARG A 123 -4.43 7.38 15.33
N HIS A 124 -3.87 8.02 14.31
CA HIS A 124 -3.37 9.40 14.43
C HIS A 124 -4.49 10.37 14.84
N GLU A 125 -4.16 11.38 15.65
CA GLU A 125 -5.13 12.37 16.19
C GLU A 125 -5.99 13.04 15.12
N ALA A 126 -5.40 13.41 13.97
CA ALA A 126 -6.10 13.97 12.82
C ALA A 126 -7.23 13.05 12.30
N VAL A 127 -7.06 11.72 12.39
CA VAL A 127 -8.11 10.76 12.04
C VAL A 127 -9.26 10.83 13.04
N HIS A 128 -8.95 10.92 14.34
CA HIS A 128 -9.96 11.12 15.38
C HIS A 128 -10.69 12.46 15.22
N GLY A 129 -9.97 13.53 14.87
CA GLY A 129 -10.55 14.86 14.63
C GLY A 129 -11.53 14.89 13.45
N GLY A 130 -11.24 14.14 12.39
CA GLY A 130 -12.10 14.01 11.20
C GLY A 130 -13.26 13.02 11.35
N ARG A 131 -13.21 12.13 12.34
CA ARG A 131 -14.19 11.03 12.52
C ARG A 131 -15.54 11.55 13.04
N GLN A 132 -16.56 11.52 12.20
CA GLN A 132 -17.96 11.70 12.59
C GLN A 132 -18.87 10.77 11.77
N LYS A 133 -20.20 10.93 11.82
CA LYS A 133 -21.15 10.17 10.96
C LYS A 133 -20.84 10.33 9.47
N GLN A 134 -20.32 11.48 9.09
CA GLN A 134 -19.68 11.75 7.81
C GLN A 134 -18.30 12.31 8.11
N TRP A 135 -17.33 12.05 7.23
CA TRP A 135 -15.98 12.56 7.44
C TRP A 135 -15.99 14.09 7.48
N ARG A 136 -15.42 14.68 8.55
CA ARG A 136 -15.24 16.12 8.67
C ARG A 136 -13.88 16.50 8.09
N HIS A 137 -13.90 17.31 7.04
CA HIS A 137 -12.69 17.85 6.44
C HIS A 137 -12.15 19.00 7.31
N ILE A 138 -10.95 18.83 7.86
CA ILE A 138 -10.25 19.83 8.67
C ILE A 138 -9.11 20.42 7.84
N ALA A 139 -9.03 21.75 7.78
CA ALA A 139 -7.95 22.43 7.07
C ALA A 139 -6.59 22.10 7.71
N GLY A 140 -5.60 21.77 6.88
CA GLY A 140 -4.28 21.30 7.31
C GLY A 140 -4.16 19.77 7.41
N ASP A 141 -5.28 19.03 7.42
CA ASP A 141 -5.30 17.57 7.44
C ASP A 141 -5.47 16.94 6.04
N GLU A 142 -5.27 17.71 4.96
CA GLU A 142 -5.47 17.17 3.61
C GLU A 142 -4.47 16.05 3.28
N TRP A 143 -3.35 15.99 4.00
CA TRP A 143 -2.38 14.90 3.88
C TRP A 143 -3.01 13.54 4.18
N LEU A 144 -4.05 13.43 5.03
CA LEU A 144 -4.75 12.16 5.29
C LEU A 144 -5.33 11.52 4.02
N ALA A 145 -5.72 12.34 3.05
CA ALA A 145 -6.28 11.90 1.78
C ALA A 145 -5.27 11.94 0.62
N ALA A 146 -3.99 12.20 0.90
CA ALA A 146 -2.94 12.11 -0.12
C ALA A 146 -2.59 10.64 -0.41
N ASN A 147 -2.43 10.28 -1.68
CA ASN A 147 -2.05 8.91 -2.04
C ASN A 147 -0.61 8.62 -1.56
N PRO A 148 -0.40 7.61 -0.70
CA PRO A 148 0.94 7.31 -0.17
C PRO A 148 1.87 6.71 -1.23
N CYS A 149 1.34 6.10 -2.28
CA CYS A 149 2.12 5.47 -3.34
C CYS A 149 2.54 6.47 -4.44
N PHE A 150 1.77 7.54 -4.65
CA PHE A 150 2.03 8.55 -5.68
C PHE A 150 2.40 9.89 -5.05
N VAL A 151 3.70 10.18 -5.00
CA VAL A 151 4.26 11.42 -4.43
C VAL A 151 5.06 12.17 -5.50
N PRO A 152 4.45 13.10 -6.25
CA PRO A 152 5.11 13.81 -7.35
C PRO A 152 6.42 14.48 -6.94
N ASP A 153 6.42 15.14 -5.78
CA ASP A 153 7.58 15.91 -5.29
C ASP A 153 8.69 15.03 -4.69
N LEU A 154 8.52 13.70 -4.66
CA LEU A 154 9.54 12.77 -4.18
C LEU A 154 10.62 12.53 -5.25
N GLU A 155 10.22 12.37 -6.52
CA GLU A 155 11.15 12.01 -7.59
C GLU A 155 12.33 13.00 -7.72
N PRO A 156 12.13 14.34 -7.70
CA PRO A 156 13.25 15.28 -7.74
C PRO A 156 14.24 15.12 -6.56
N ILE A 157 13.75 14.69 -5.39
CA ILE A 157 14.61 14.42 -4.22
C ILE A 157 15.44 13.18 -4.48
N LEU A 158 14.82 12.09 -4.95
CA LEU A 158 15.49 10.83 -5.26
C LEU A 158 16.56 11.02 -6.36
N SER A 159 16.25 11.75 -7.43
CA SER A 159 17.24 12.04 -8.48
C SER A 159 18.40 12.88 -7.94
N SER A 160 18.15 13.81 -7.02
CA SER A 160 19.19 14.69 -6.47
C SER A 160 20.24 13.98 -5.62
N VAL A 161 19.90 12.82 -5.05
CA VAL A 161 20.81 12.04 -4.18
C VAL A 161 21.61 10.98 -4.93
N GLN A 162 21.30 10.72 -6.21
CA GLN A 162 22.01 9.77 -7.07
C GLN A 162 23.21 10.39 -7.81
N THR A 163 23.63 11.62 -7.45
CA THR A 163 24.72 12.30 -8.17
C THR A 163 26.06 11.65 -7.84
N ARG A 164 26.84 11.29 -8.87
CA ARG A 164 28.19 10.66 -8.81
C ARG A 164 28.89 10.87 -7.48
N CYS A 165 28.95 9.79 -6.71
CA CYS A 165 29.57 9.66 -5.40
C CYS A 165 30.98 10.29 -5.40
N SER A 166 31.08 11.56 -5.01
CA SER A 166 32.35 12.14 -4.61
C SER A 166 32.69 11.49 -3.29
N ALA A 167 33.60 10.52 -3.30
CA ALA A 167 33.97 9.61 -2.20
C ALA A 167 34.47 10.27 -0.89
N ARG A 168 34.03 11.49 -0.54
CA ARG A 168 34.54 12.30 0.57
C ARG A 168 33.51 13.13 1.33
N LEU A 169 32.20 12.94 1.14
CA LEU A 169 31.17 13.68 1.88
C LEU A 169 30.86 13.05 3.25
N GLY A 170 31.89 12.89 4.08
CA GLY A 170 31.70 12.99 5.53
C GLY A 170 31.56 14.47 5.88
N MET A 171 30.89 14.79 6.98
CA MET A 171 30.70 16.17 7.49
C MET A 171 32.02 16.96 7.37
N GLN A 172 32.13 17.86 6.38
CA GLN A 172 33.37 18.59 6.12
C GLN A 172 33.63 19.51 7.31
N SER A 173 34.79 19.32 7.95
CA SER A 173 35.18 20.09 9.12
C SER A 173 35.55 21.52 8.73
N VAL A 174 34.98 22.48 9.44
CA VAL A 174 35.66 23.76 9.68
C VAL A 174 36.86 23.44 10.59
N GLU A 175 38.07 23.53 10.05
CA GLU A 175 39.32 23.42 10.81
C GLU A 175 39.47 24.69 11.66
N ASN A 176 38.95 24.65 12.90
CA ASN A 176 39.43 25.54 13.95
C ASN A 176 40.22 24.69 14.93
N ASP A 177 41.54 24.86 14.85
CA ASP A 177 42.57 24.16 15.59
C ASP A 177 42.76 24.86 16.95
N GLU A 178 41.99 24.43 17.95
CA GLU A 178 42.21 24.77 19.36
C GLU A 178 42.41 23.47 20.15
N PRO A 179 43.45 23.37 21.01
CA PRO A 179 43.81 22.14 21.69
C PRO A 179 42.96 21.96 22.94
N ARG A 180 41.89 21.16 22.88
CA ARG A 180 41.17 20.75 24.11
C ARG A 180 40.71 19.31 24.08
N VAL A 181 41.07 18.63 25.18
CA VAL A 181 40.68 17.31 25.70
C VAL A 181 40.72 16.18 24.67
N ALA A 182 41.58 15.20 24.90
CA ALA A 182 41.61 13.96 24.12
C ALA A 182 40.21 13.34 24.10
N ASP A 183 39.66 13.14 22.89
CA ASP A 183 38.33 12.57 22.70
C ASP A 183 38.28 11.15 23.30
N CYS A 184 37.44 10.95 24.31
CA CYS A 184 37.36 9.69 25.05
C CYS A 184 36.87 8.51 24.19
N PHE A 185 36.25 8.77 23.04
CA PHE A 185 35.82 7.74 22.10
C PHE A 185 36.86 7.44 21.02
N ALA A 186 37.93 8.25 20.89
CA ALA A 186 38.97 8.03 19.90
C ALA A 186 39.70 6.67 20.03
N PRO A 187 39.94 6.12 21.23
CA PRO A 187 40.54 4.79 21.38
C PRO A 187 39.62 3.63 20.96
N LEU A 188 38.32 3.87 20.79
CA LEU A 188 37.38 2.79 20.46
C LEU A 188 37.50 2.38 18.98
N PRO A 189 37.50 1.07 18.70
CA PRO A 189 37.33 0.55 17.35
C PRO A 189 36.08 1.10 16.67
N THR A 190 36.12 1.19 15.34
CA THR A 190 35.00 1.74 14.54
C THR A 190 33.70 0.97 14.79
N GLU A 191 33.78 -0.33 15.00
CA GLU A 191 32.66 -1.23 15.28
C GLU A 191 31.94 -0.82 16.57
N LEU A 192 32.68 -0.55 17.65
CA LEU A 192 32.11 -0.10 18.92
C LEU A 192 31.52 1.31 18.78
N ARG A 193 32.17 2.20 18.03
CA ARG A 193 31.63 3.54 17.74
C ARG A 193 30.31 3.45 16.97
N MET A 194 30.22 2.61 15.94
CA MET A 194 28.97 2.41 15.20
C MET A 194 27.90 1.73 16.07
N GLY A 195 28.29 0.81 16.95
CA GLY A 195 27.41 0.19 17.93
C GLY A 195 26.83 1.19 18.93
N ILE A 196 27.60 2.18 19.37
CA ILE A 196 27.08 3.28 20.20
C ILE A 196 26.03 4.08 19.40
N LEU A 197 26.38 4.48 18.18
CA LEU A 197 25.49 5.29 17.34
C LEU A 197 24.19 4.56 16.93
N SER A 198 24.18 3.22 16.83
CA SER A 198 22.99 2.47 16.45
C SER A 198 21.87 2.53 17.51
N HIS A 199 22.20 2.89 18.75
CA HIS A 199 21.23 3.11 19.83
C HIS A 199 20.73 4.55 19.93
N LEU A 200 21.28 5.48 19.14
CA LEU A 200 20.94 6.90 19.19
C LEU A 200 19.87 7.25 18.16
N SER A 201 18.97 8.19 18.49
CA SER A 201 18.07 8.80 17.51
C SER A 201 18.87 9.58 16.46
N GLY A 202 18.33 9.84 15.26
CA GLY A 202 19.05 10.65 14.28
C GLY A 202 19.45 12.06 14.77
N ARG A 203 18.67 12.66 15.69
CA ARG A 203 19.01 13.93 16.35
C ARG A 203 20.21 13.78 17.27
N ASP A 204 20.25 12.70 18.04
CA ASP A 204 21.35 12.43 18.96
C ASP A 204 22.62 12.04 18.19
N VAL A 205 22.52 11.30 17.09
CA VAL A 205 23.64 11.06 16.17
C VAL A 205 24.25 12.37 15.70
N ALA A 206 23.44 13.32 15.21
CA ALA A 206 23.92 14.62 14.78
C ALA A 206 24.62 15.37 15.93
N SER A 207 24.03 15.36 17.11
CA SER A 207 24.58 16.00 18.32
C SER A 207 25.91 15.36 18.74
N THR A 208 26.03 14.03 18.69
CA THR A 208 27.25 13.28 18.97
C THR A 208 28.35 13.59 17.96
N CYS A 209 28.02 13.69 16.66
CA CYS A 209 28.98 14.09 15.62
C CYS A 209 29.53 15.51 15.81
N LEU A 210 28.72 16.42 16.38
CA LEU A 210 29.15 17.77 16.73
C LEU A 210 30.03 17.78 17.99
N ALA A 211 29.67 16.97 18.99
CA ALA A 211 30.35 16.92 20.29
C ALA A 211 31.67 16.15 20.28
N SER A 212 31.83 15.13 19.44
CA SER A 212 33.00 14.25 19.42
C SER A 212 33.57 14.08 18.01
N ARG A 213 34.89 14.26 17.89
CA ARG A 213 35.63 14.12 16.62
C ARG A 213 35.64 12.67 16.16
N ALA A 214 35.58 11.71 17.09
CA ALA A 214 35.56 10.28 16.81
C ALA A 214 34.37 9.83 15.95
N PHE A 215 33.29 10.63 15.86
CA PHE A 215 32.08 10.32 15.09
C PHE A 215 31.88 11.20 13.84
N ARG A 216 32.80 12.12 13.51
CA ARG A 216 32.61 13.05 12.37
C ARG A 216 32.57 12.37 10.99
N ARG A 217 33.20 11.20 10.86
CA ARG A 217 33.30 10.46 9.59
C ARG A 217 32.51 9.17 9.69
N LEU A 218 31.24 9.23 9.30
CA LEU A 218 30.36 8.07 9.24
C LEU A 218 30.26 7.53 7.82
N PRO A 219 30.26 6.20 7.63
CA PRO A 219 30.11 5.60 6.31
C PRO A 219 28.68 5.77 5.79
N GLN A 220 28.51 5.82 4.47
CA GLN A 220 27.19 5.90 3.82
C GLN A 220 26.27 4.73 4.21
N THR A 221 26.85 3.55 4.46
CA THR A 221 26.12 2.37 4.96
C THR A 221 25.49 2.59 6.34
N PHE A 222 26.08 3.43 7.18
CA PHE A 222 25.49 3.81 8.48
C PHE A 222 24.22 4.63 8.27
N PHE A 223 24.27 5.65 7.40
CA PHE A 223 23.10 6.50 7.12
C PHE A 223 21.97 5.74 6.45
N ARG A 224 22.29 4.76 5.59
CA ARG A 224 21.27 3.85 5.08
C ARG A 224 20.59 3.07 6.20
N LYS A 225 21.36 2.45 7.11
CA LYS A 225 20.78 1.72 8.26
C LYS A 225 19.93 2.64 9.13
N LEU A 226 20.38 3.87 9.36
CA LEU A 226 19.64 4.88 10.10
C LEU A 226 18.32 5.24 9.41
N LEU A 227 18.35 5.43 8.09
CA LEU A 227 17.15 5.69 7.27
C LEU A 227 16.16 4.54 7.33
N LEU A 228 16.61 3.29 7.21
CA LEU A 228 15.72 2.13 7.27
C LEU A 228 15.12 1.91 8.66
N ARG A 229 15.83 2.32 9.72
CA ARG A 229 15.32 2.28 11.08
C ARG A 229 14.29 3.37 11.35
N ASP A 230 14.60 4.60 10.96
CA ASP A 230 13.81 5.79 11.32
C ASP A 230 12.70 6.09 10.31
N MET A 231 12.84 5.65 9.06
CA MET A 231 11.91 5.89 7.95
C MET A 231 11.72 4.63 7.08
N PRO A 232 11.34 3.46 7.66
CA PRO A 232 11.16 2.22 6.89
C PRO A 232 10.10 2.32 5.78
N TRP A 233 9.16 3.27 5.90
CA TRP A 233 8.17 3.58 4.87
C TRP A 233 8.77 4.22 3.60
N LEU A 234 10.03 4.66 3.59
CA LEU A 234 10.70 5.09 2.36
C LEU A 234 11.22 3.86 1.60
N TRP A 235 10.31 3.12 0.99
CA TRP A 235 10.61 1.84 0.34
C TRP A 235 11.40 1.95 -0.95
N GLU A 236 11.52 3.15 -1.53
CA GLU A 236 12.44 3.45 -2.63
C GLU A 236 13.91 3.16 -2.23
N ALA A 237 14.21 3.09 -0.93
CA ALA A 237 15.54 2.74 -0.42
C ALA A 237 15.84 1.23 -0.32
N TRP A 238 14.84 0.35 -0.42
CA TRP A 238 15.04 -1.08 -0.08
C TRP A 238 14.08 -2.10 -0.72
N CYS A 239 12.91 -1.69 -1.21
CA CYS A 239 11.88 -2.62 -1.66
C CYS A 239 11.75 -2.61 -3.19
N PRO A 240 12.02 -3.74 -3.87
CA PRO A 240 11.82 -3.85 -5.32
C PRO A 240 10.38 -4.20 -5.72
N LEU A 241 9.48 -4.42 -4.75
CA LEU A 241 8.11 -4.85 -5.03
C LEU A 241 7.38 -3.78 -5.86
N PRO A 242 6.91 -4.10 -7.09
CA PRO A 242 6.16 -3.16 -7.89
C PRO A 242 4.83 -2.81 -7.22
N LEU A 243 4.29 -1.63 -7.55
CA LEU A 243 2.95 -1.22 -7.14
C LEU A 243 1.92 -1.97 -7.99
N SER A 244 0.98 -2.66 -7.33
CA SER A 244 -0.16 -3.27 -7.98
C SER A 244 -0.92 -2.25 -8.84
N PHE A 245 -1.36 -2.63 -10.04
CA PHE A 245 -2.08 -1.72 -10.92
C PHE A 245 -3.34 -1.14 -10.25
N TRP A 246 -3.98 -1.95 -9.38
CA TRP A 246 -5.13 -1.55 -8.54
C TRP A 246 -4.85 -0.32 -7.68
N ALA A 247 -3.60 -0.10 -7.27
CA ALA A 247 -3.18 1.05 -6.48
C ALA A 247 -2.86 2.30 -7.32
N THR A 248 -2.86 2.18 -8.65
CA THR A 248 -2.42 3.24 -9.57
C THR A 248 -3.55 3.84 -10.40
N THR A 249 -4.77 3.34 -10.23
CA THR A 249 -5.97 3.75 -10.96
C THR A 249 -7.17 3.93 -10.02
N THR A 250 -8.32 4.28 -10.59
CA THR A 250 -9.60 4.50 -9.91
C THR A 250 -10.67 3.75 -10.68
N ARG A 251 -11.84 3.52 -10.08
CA ARG A 251 -12.95 2.89 -10.82
C ARG A 251 -13.31 3.71 -12.06
N SER A 252 -13.46 5.01 -11.91
CA SER A 252 -13.89 5.90 -13.00
C SER A 252 -12.90 5.89 -14.18
N GLU A 253 -11.59 5.85 -13.88
CA GLU A 253 -10.54 5.73 -14.89
C GLU A 253 -10.59 4.37 -15.61
N LEU A 254 -10.81 3.27 -14.87
CA LEU A 254 -10.97 1.93 -15.44
C LEU A 254 -12.17 1.88 -16.39
N GLU A 255 -13.35 2.33 -15.94
CA GLU A 255 -14.59 2.34 -16.73
C GLU A 255 -14.41 3.13 -18.02
N THR A 256 -13.88 4.35 -17.93
CA THR A 256 -13.65 5.20 -19.11
C THR A 256 -12.74 4.53 -20.15
N ARG A 257 -11.68 3.85 -19.71
CA ARG A 257 -10.76 3.16 -20.63
C ARG A 257 -11.36 1.90 -21.22
N HIS A 258 -12.01 1.08 -20.41
CA HIS A 258 -12.72 -0.11 -20.87
C HIS A 258 -13.78 0.25 -21.91
N GLU A 259 -14.61 1.26 -21.65
CA GLU A 259 -15.61 1.74 -22.62
C GLU A 259 -14.98 2.19 -23.94
N SER A 260 -13.81 2.85 -23.88
CA SER A 260 -13.09 3.27 -25.08
C SER A 260 -12.56 2.09 -25.88
N TRP A 261 -11.95 1.10 -25.22
CA TRP A 261 -11.45 -0.10 -25.89
C TRP A 261 -12.57 -0.95 -26.47
N ASP A 262 -13.62 -1.18 -25.69
CA ASP A 262 -14.79 -1.97 -26.11
C ASP A 262 -15.50 -1.33 -27.31
N ARG A 263 -15.58 0.00 -27.34
CA ARG A 263 -16.13 0.73 -28.50
C ARG A 263 -15.25 0.52 -29.73
N GLN A 264 -13.95 0.74 -29.62
CA GLN A 264 -13.03 0.57 -30.74
C GLN A 264 -13.02 -0.87 -31.26
N GLN A 265 -13.02 -1.84 -30.35
CA GLN A 265 -13.03 -3.26 -30.70
C GLN A 265 -14.33 -3.63 -31.43
N ARG A 266 -15.51 -3.26 -30.90
CA ARG A 266 -16.78 -3.51 -31.58
C ARG A 266 -16.87 -2.80 -32.94
N ASP A 267 -16.46 -1.54 -33.02
CA ASP A 267 -16.46 -0.80 -34.29
C ASP A 267 -15.61 -1.53 -35.35
N ILE A 268 -14.49 -2.14 -34.96
CA ILE A 268 -13.63 -2.90 -35.87
C ILE A 268 -14.24 -4.28 -36.20
N GLU A 269 -14.61 -5.06 -35.20
CA GLU A 269 -15.03 -6.47 -35.33
C GLU A 269 -16.44 -6.62 -35.90
N GLU A 270 -17.38 -5.78 -35.47
CA GLU A 270 -18.80 -5.88 -35.83
C GLU A 270 -19.16 -5.05 -37.06
N TRP A 271 -18.37 -4.02 -37.40
CA TRP A 271 -18.69 -3.10 -38.50
C TRP A 271 -17.61 -3.04 -39.58
N GLN A 272 -16.39 -2.60 -39.25
CA GLN A 272 -15.38 -2.33 -40.29
C GLN A 272 -14.90 -3.59 -41.03
N ILE A 273 -14.55 -4.66 -40.31
CA ILE A 273 -14.09 -5.91 -40.94
C ILE A 273 -15.22 -6.53 -41.79
N PRO A 274 -16.45 -6.74 -41.28
CA PRO A 274 -17.54 -7.30 -42.08
C PRO A 274 -17.85 -6.50 -43.36
N VAL A 275 -17.91 -5.16 -43.27
CA VAL A 275 -18.15 -4.31 -44.45
C VAL A 275 -17.05 -4.50 -45.51
N LEU A 276 -15.77 -4.51 -45.09
CA LEU A 276 -14.66 -4.71 -46.01
C LEU A 276 -14.59 -6.13 -46.60
N GLU A 277 -15.05 -7.14 -45.86
CA GLU A 277 -15.17 -8.52 -46.33
C GLU A 277 -16.28 -8.65 -47.39
N GLU A 278 -17.45 -8.05 -47.16
CA GLU A 278 -18.56 -8.00 -48.14
C GLU A 278 -18.18 -7.27 -49.44
N GLU A 279 -17.49 -6.13 -49.34
CA GLU A 279 -16.99 -5.37 -50.50
C GLU A 279 -15.82 -6.09 -51.22
N GLY A 280 -14.98 -6.80 -50.45
CA GLY A 280 -13.76 -7.45 -50.90
C GLY A 280 -13.97 -8.72 -51.73
N ASP A 281 -15.09 -9.42 -51.53
CA ASP A 281 -15.49 -10.59 -52.33
C ASP A 281 -15.82 -10.22 -53.79
N GLN A 282 -15.99 -8.93 -54.09
CA GLN A 282 -16.30 -8.45 -55.44
C GLN A 282 -15.06 -8.13 -56.29
N ASN A 283 -13.88 -7.85 -55.69
CA ASN A 283 -12.67 -7.43 -56.44
C ASN A 283 -11.31 -7.75 -55.77
N GLY A 284 -11.25 -8.50 -54.66
CA GLY A 284 -10.00 -8.97 -54.04
C GLY A 284 -9.10 -7.91 -53.40
N GLY A 285 -9.53 -6.64 -53.34
CA GLY A 285 -8.69 -5.47 -53.00
C GLY A 285 -8.56 -5.14 -51.49
N ASN A 286 -9.41 -5.68 -50.62
CA ASN A 286 -9.51 -5.20 -49.23
C ASN A 286 -8.65 -5.97 -48.22
N LYS A 287 -7.88 -6.99 -48.65
CA LYS A 287 -7.08 -7.84 -47.75
C LYS A 287 -6.09 -7.05 -46.90
N ALA A 288 -5.45 -6.03 -47.47
CA ALA A 288 -4.47 -5.20 -46.75
C ALA A 288 -5.15 -4.35 -45.65
N ALA A 289 -6.34 -3.82 -45.91
CA ALA A 289 -7.11 -3.04 -44.93
C ALA A 289 -7.59 -3.92 -43.77
N ILE A 290 -8.13 -5.11 -44.06
CA ILE A 290 -8.53 -6.09 -43.04
C ILE A 290 -7.32 -6.50 -42.17
N ALA A 291 -6.17 -6.74 -42.80
CA ALA A 291 -4.94 -7.04 -42.06
C ALA A 291 -4.53 -5.89 -41.12
N ALA A 292 -4.62 -4.64 -41.57
CA ALA A 292 -4.34 -3.47 -40.73
C ALA A 292 -5.31 -3.35 -39.54
N LEU A 293 -6.60 -3.65 -39.75
CA LEU A 293 -7.60 -3.67 -38.67
C LEU A 293 -7.33 -4.77 -37.64
N ARG A 294 -6.94 -5.97 -38.09
CA ARG A 294 -6.52 -7.06 -37.18
C ARG A 294 -5.27 -6.70 -36.39
N THR A 295 -4.32 -5.99 -36.99
CA THR A 295 -3.17 -5.42 -36.28
C THR A 295 -3.61 -4.39 -35.23
N ARG A 296 -4.62 -3.55 -35.52
CA ARG A 296 -5.16 -2.60 -34.54
C ARG A 296 -5.83 -3.32 -33.36
N LEU A 297 -6.57 -4.41 -33.59
CA LEU A 297 -7.14 -5.24 -32.51
C LEU A 297 -6.05 -5.81 -31.61
N ALA A 298 -4.98 -6.36 -32.18
CA ALA A 298 -3.84 -6.83 -31.40
C ALA A 298 -3.18 -5.71 -30.57
N ALA A 299 -3.07 -4.50 -31.12
CA ALA A 299 -2.57 -3.34 -30.39
C ALA A 299 -3.50 -2.90 -29.24
N ILE A 300 -4.82 -3.03 -29.39
CA ILE A 300 -5.78 -2.77 -28.30
C ILE A 300 -5.57 -3.75 -27.14
N GLU A 301 -5.36 -5.04 -27.44
CA GLU A 301 -5.06 -6.04 -26.41
C GLU A 301 -3.73 -5.76 -25.71
N GLU A 302 -2.71 -5.31 -26.43
CA GLU A 302 -1.44 -4.88 -25.84
C GLU A 302 -1.61 -3.64 -24.95
N GLU A 303 -2.40 -2.65 -25.37
CA GLU A 303 -2.75 -1.48 -24.55
C GLU A 303 -3.50 -1.87 -23.26
N LYS A 304 -4.43 -2.83 -23.35
CA LYS A 304 -5.14 -3.40 -22.19
C LYS A 304 -4.15 -4.07 -21.24
N ALA A 305 -3.27 -4.93 -21.75
CA ALA A 305 -2.29 -5.65 -20.95
C ALA A 305 -1.29 -4.69 -20.27
N GLU A 306 -0.80 -3.69 -20.99
CA GLU A 306 0.11 -2.68 -20.45
C GLU A 306 -0.56 -1.84 -19.34
N PHE A 307 -1.83 -1.50 -19.51
CA PHE A 307 -2.55 -0.75 -18.50
C PHE A 307 -2.79 -1.54 -17.20
N HIS A 308 -2.99 -2.86 -17.30
CA HIS A 308 -3.11 -3.76 -16.14
C HIS A 308 -1.76 -4.17 -15.55
N ARG A 309 -0.63 -3.70 -16.13
CA ARG A 309 0.70 -4.03 -15.62
C ARG A 309 0.98 -3.27 -14.31
N SER A 310 1.48 -4.01 -13.32
CA SER A 310 2.03 -3.43 -12.10
C SER A 310 3.19 -2.47 -12.42
N LYS A 311 3.23 -1.33 -11.72
CA LYS A 311 4.21 -0.27 -11.97
C LYS A 311 5.45 -0.47 -11.11
N GLY A 312 6.61 -0.46 -11.74
CA GLY A 312 7.90 -0.52 -11.04
C GLY A 312 8.05 0.63 -10.04
N THR A 313 8.74 0.37 -8.93
CA THR A 313 9.15 1.40 -7.97
C THR A 313 10.56 1.90 -8.32
N CYS A 314 10.82 3.19 -8.11
CA CYS A 314 12.17 3.75 -8.20
C CYS A 314 13.02 3.20 -7.05
N LEU A 315 13.85 2.18 -7.33
CA LEU A 315 14.76 1.61 -6.34
C LEU A 315 16.11 2.31 -6.43
N LEU A 316 16.54 2.90 -5.32
CA LEU A 316 17.80 3.62 -5.23
C LEU A 316 19.01 2.66 -5.30
N PRO A 317 20.00 2.93 -6.17
CA PRO A 317 21.21 2.12 -6.26
C PRO A 317 22.06 2.25 -5.00
N MET A 318 22.50 1.11 -4.48
CA MET A 318 23.21 1.02 -3.20
C MET A 318 24.47 1.88 -3.11
N ASP A 319 25.31 1.81 -4.13
CA ASP A 319 26.66 2.40 -4.13
C ASP A 319 26.69 3.82 -4.74
N GLU A 320 25.61 4.22 -5.40
CA GLU A 320 25.51 5.52 -6.11
C GLU A 320 24.63 6.53 -5.37
N THR A 321 24.03 6.14 -4.24
CA THR A 321 23.14 6.99 -3.44
C THR A 321 23.87 7.67 -2.28
N ASP A 322 23.72 8.99 -2.17
CA ASP A 322 24.09 9.75 -0.97
C ASP A 322 23.01 9.59 0.12
N TRP A 323 23.17 8.55 0.93
CA TRP A 323 22.24 8.18 2.01
C TRP A 323 22.16 9.22 3.12
N LEU A 324 23.25 9.94 3.42
CA LEU A 324 23.23 11.06 4.36
C LEU A 324 22.31 12.17 3.84
N ARG A 325 22.52 12.58 2.59
CA ARG A 325 21.71 13.65 1.99
C ARG A 325 20.24 13.24 1.90
N LEU A 326 19.96 11.99 1.53
CA LEU A 326 18.59 11.47 1.51
C LEU A 326 17.95 11.53 2.91
N TYR A 327 18.65 11.05 3.94
CA TYR A 327 18.17 11.09 5.31
C TYR A 327 17.81 12.52 5.74
N VAL A 328 18.70 13.49 5.48
CA VAL A 328 18.50 14.91 5.85
C VAL A 328 17.35 15.53 5.07
N GLU A 329 17.26 15.32 3.76
CA GLU A 329 16.17 15.87 2.95
C GLU A 329 14.81 15.30 3.37
N MET A 330 14.74 14.00 3.63
CA MET A 330 13.50 13.37 4.09
C MET A 330 13.12 13.82 5.50
N ALA A 331 14.07 13.87 6.45
CA ALA A 331 13.82 14.37 7.80
C ALA A 331 13.33 15.83 7.79
N ARG A 332 13.78 16.66 6.84
CA ARG A 332 13.36 18.06 6.71
C ARG A 332 12.02 18.23 6.01
N ARG A 333 11.69 17.40 5.01
CA ARG A 333 10.55 17.59 4.11
C ARG A 333 9.39 16.62 4.33
N CYS A 334 9.53 15.62 5.22
CA CYS A 334 8.51 14.60 5.45
C CYS A 334 7.11 15.19 5.63
N ASP A 335 6.99 16.24 6.44
CA ASP A 335 5.71 16.87 6.77
C ASP A 335 5.11 17.70 5.63
N SER A 336 5.94 18.25 4.73
CA SER A 336 5.48 19.01 3.56
C SER A 336 5.07 18.09 2.40
N LEU A 337 5.68 16.91 2.32
CA LEU A 337 5.34 15.86 1.35
C LEU A 337 4.10 15.09 1.81
N LYS A 338 2.91 15.63 1.54
CA LYS A 338 1.62 15.09 1.99
C LYS A 338 1.48 13.57 1.82
N GLY A 339 1.90 13.03 0.68
CA GLY A 339 1.86 11.58 0.42
C GLY A 339 2.82 10.78 1.30
N ILE A 340 4.03 11.27 1.56
CA ILE A 340 4.99 10.64 2.49
C ILE A 340 4.50 10.73 3.93
N ARG A 341 3.96 11.88 4.34
CA ARG A 341 3.35 12.03 5.66
C ARG A 341 2.21 11.02 5.88
N ASN A 342 1.33 10.85 4.89
CA ASN A 342 0.27 9.84 4.96
C ASN A 342 0.85 8.41 4.95
N ARG A 343 1.89 8.18 4.15
CA ARG A 343 2.58 6.89 4.07
C ARG A 343 3.15 6.48 5.42
N ALA A 344 3.82 7.39 6.13
CA ALA A 344 4.34 7.16 7.49
C ALA A 344 3.21 6.83 8.48
N ARG A 345 2.08 7.54 8.40
CA ARG A 345 0.90 7.26 9.22
C ARG A 345 0.30 5.88 8.95
N VAL A 346 0.06 5.53 7.68
CA VAL A 346 -0.46 4.21 7.30
C VAL A 346 0.53 3.12 7.71
N TRP A 347 1.84 3.38 7.59
CA TRP A 347 2.86 2.45 8.05
C TRP A 347 2.73 2.17 9.56
N ALA A 348 2.50 3.19 10.38
CA ALA A 348 2.26 3.00 11.82
C ALA A 348 0.99 2.16 12.10
N ASP A 349 -0.10 2.40 11.34
CA ASP A 349 -1.30 1.56 11.41
C ASP A 349 -0.96 0.09 11.05
N CYS A 350 -0.14 -0.13 10.01
CA CYS A 350 0.29 -1.46 9.58
C CYS A 350 1.21 -2.15 10.60
N GLU A 351 2.18 -1.46 11.19
CA GLU A 351 3.04 -2.02 12.26
C GLU A 351 2.20 -2.46 13.46
N HIS A 352 1.17 -1.69 13.83
CA HIS A 352 0.25 -2.09 14.88
C HIS A 352 -0.51 -3.38 14.52
N ILE A 353 -1.01 -3.49 13.29
CA ILE A 353 -1.66 -4.72 12.78
C ILE A 353 -0.70 -5.91 12.85
N LEU A 354 0.54 -5.74 12.38
CA LEU A 354 1.57 -6.81 12.40
C LEU A 354 1.89 -7.25 13.84
N ALA A 355 2.00 -6.31 14.78
CA ALA A 355 2.18 -6.61 16.20
C ALA A 355 0.99 -7.38 16.80
N ARG A 356 -0.25 -7.03 16.44
CA ARG A 356 -1.46 -7.77 16.84
C ARG A 356 -1.47 -9.19 16.28
N ILE A 357 -1.06 -9.37 15.03
CA ILE A 357 -0.89 -10.69 14.42
C ILE A 357 0.12 -11.54 15.21
N GLU A 358 1.28 -10.97 15.57
CA GLU A 358 2.30 -11.67 16.36
C GLU A 358 1.76 -12.13 17.73
N ILE A 359 0.96 -11.30 18.40
CA ILE A 359 0.26 -11.67 19.64
C ILE A 359 -0.68 -12.85 19.39
N HIS A 360 -1.52 -12.79 18.36
CA HIS A 360 -2.44 -13.88 18.03
C HIS A 360 -1.74 -15.19 17.68
N ARG A 361 -0.59 -15.11 16.99
CA ARG A 361 0.24 -16.28 16.69
C ARG A 361 0.83 -16.88 17.96
N ALA A 362 1.35 -16.05 18.86
CA ALA A 362 1.91 -16.50 20.14
C ALA A 362 0.86 -17.16 21.04
N GLU A 363 -0.40 -16.73 20.94
CA GLU A 363 -1.55 -17.32 21.65
C GLU A 363 -2.15 -18.55 20.93
N GLY A 364 -1.61 -18.97 19.79
CA GLY A 364 -2.13 -20.11 19.02
C GLY A 364 -3.47 -19.84 18.32
N ARG A 365 -3.91 -18.58 18.22
CA ARG A 365 -5.17 -18.20 17.55
C ARG A 365 -5.06 -18.19 16.03
N THR A 366 -3.84 -18.10 15.50
CA THR A 366 -3.55 -18.17 14.05
C THR A 366 -2.31 -19.02 13.79
N GLY A 367 -2.13 -19.53 12.57
CA GLY A 367 -1.01 -20.39 12.18
C GLY A 367 -1.46 -21.79 11.76
N SER A 368 -0.55 -22.77 11.78
CA SER A 368 -0.83 -24.15 11.34
C SER A 368 -1.84 -24.90 12.21
N GLU A 369 -1.96 -24.51 13.48
CA GLU A 369 -2.88 -25.13 14.45
C GLU A 369 -4.08 -24.24 14.81
N GLY A 370 -4.03 -22.95 14.44
CA GLY A 370 -5.05 -21.96 14.80
C GLY A 370 -6.15 -21.85 13.75
N VAL A 371 -7.37 -22.25 14.09
CA VAL A 371 -8.56 -22.04 13.25
C VAL A 371 -9.30 -20.80 13.74
N VAL A 372 -9.36 -19.77 12.89
CA VAL A 372 -10.16 -18.56 13.17
C VAL A 372 -11.61 -18.84 12.76
N ASP A 373 -12.49 -19.02 13.75
CA ASP A 373 -13.95 -19.00 13.55
C ASP A 373 -14.48 -17.57 13.78
N PRO A 374 -14.65 -16.77 12.72
CA PRO A 374 -15.10 -15.38 12.83
C PRO A 374 -16.52 -15.27 13.41
N ASP A 375 -17.37 -16.28 13.21
CA ASP A 375 -18.74 -16.25 13.72
C ASP A 375 -18.78 -16.50 15.23
N GLU A 376 -17.94 -17.39 15.74
CA GLU A 376 -17.80 -17.57 17.19
C GLU A 376 -17.13 -16.37 17.86
N ILE A 377 -16.10 -15.77 17.24
CA ILE A 377 -15.48 -14.54 17.75
C ILE A 377 -16.52 -13.41 17.84
N CYS A 378 -17.30 -13.22 16.78
CA CYS A 378 -18.37 -12.22 16.73
C CYS A 378 -19.45 -12.49 17.81
N ARG A 379 -19.87 -13.75 17.99
CA ARG A 379 -20.81 -14.15 19.05
C ARG A 379 -20.24 -13.88 20.44
N ALA A 380 -18.99 -14.28 20.69
CA ALA A 380 -18.34 -14.08 21.97
C ALA A 380 -18.26 -12.59 22.34
N PHE A 381 -17.95 -11.74 21.37
CA PHE A 381 -17.94 -10.29 21.57
C PHE A 381 -19.30 -9.75 22.01
N PHE A 382 -20.39 -10.04 21.28
CA PHE A 382 -21.72 -9.53 21.64
C PHE A 382 -22.32 -10.19 22.89
N ARG A 383 -21.85 -11.37 23.30
CA ARG A 383 -22.16 -11.92 24.63
C ARG A 383 -21.50 -11.13 25.75
N ALA A 384 -20.28 -10.63 25.53
CA ALA A 384 -19.55 -9.82 26.51
C ALA A 384 -20.04 -8.36 26.56
N TYR A 385 -20.49 -7.82 25.42
CA TYR A 385 -20.95 -6.44 25.26
C TYR A 385 -22.37 -6.39 24.66
N PRO A 386 -23.39 -6.87 25.37
CA PRO A 386 -24.76 -6.94 24.86
C PRO A 386 -25.36 -5.55 24.54
N GLU A 387 -24.91 -4.49 25.21
CA GLU A 387 -25.32 -3.11 24.96
C GLU A 387 -24.86 -2.57 23.60
N LEU A 388 -23.81 -3.17 23.02
CA LEU A 388 -23.31 -2.83 21.68
C LEU A 388 -24.01 -3.63 20.59
N ALA A 389 -24.77 -4.68 20.94
CA ALA A 389 -25.53 -5.44 19.97
C ALA A 389 -26.65 -4.57 19.40
N ARG A 390 -26.71 -4.46 18.06
CA ARG A 390 -27.84 -3.82 17.38
C ARG A 390 -28.93 -4.85 17.09
N PRO A 391 -30.22 -4.49 17.16
CA PRO A 391 -31.27 -5.38 16.70
C PRO A 391 -31.02 -5.74 15.22
N ILE A 392 -31.11 -7.03 14.91
CA ILE A 392 -31.05 -7.56 13.55
C ILE A 392 -32.25 -6.96 12.82
N VAL A 393 -32.04 -5.94 12.00
CA VAL A 393 -33.04 -5.51 11.03
C VAL A 393 -32.94 -6.50 9.87
N PRO A 394 -33.96 -7.33 9.60
CA PRO A 394 -33.92 -8.23 8.46
C PRO A 394 -33.70 -7.39 7.20
N ARG A 395 -32.65 -7.71 6.42
CA ARG A 395 -32.52 -7.18 5.07
C ARG A 395 -33.67 -7.79 4.27
N ILE A 396 -34.74 -7.01 4.08
CA ILE A 396 -35.82 -7.38 3.17
C ILE A 396 -35.19 -7.55 1.77
N GLY A 397 -35.46 -8.71 1.17
CA GLY A 397 -34.84 -9.24 -0.07
C GLY A 397 -34.68 -8.23 -1.19
#